data_AF-A0A818PGF6-F1
#
_entry.id   AF-A0A818PGF6-F1
#
_cell.length_a   1.000
_cell.length_b   1.000
_cell.length_c   1.000
_cell.angle_alpha   90.00
_cell.angle_beta   90.00
_cell.angle_gamma   90.00
#
_symmetry.space_group_name_H-M   'P 1'
#
loop_
_entity.id
_entity.type
_entity.pdbx_description
1 polymer ?
#
loop_
_entity_poly.entity_id
_entity_poly.type
_entity_poly.pdbx_seq_one_letter_code
_entity_poly.pdbx_strand_id
1 'polypeptide(L)'
;NEHLSIAEYPHLSQLNLTEAHDDYIEEFLVDTKACLPNNLNISVDYQVLKRVTQHFTNNTIRNNCKKLRSLGLIGKCRIPKYVKEYFSHTKIL
;
A
#
# COMPACT_ATOMS: atom_id res chain seq x y z
N ASN A 1 20.49 20.48 -9.50
CA ASN A 1 19.12 19.98 -9.75
C ASN A 1 19.21 18.60 -10.33
N GLU A 2 19.47 17.61 -9.49
CA GLU A 2 19.34 16.21 -9.89
C GLU A 2 17.85 15.92 -10.02
N HIS A 3 17.37 15.71 -11.24
CA HIS A 3 16.07 15.07 -11.46
C HIS A 3 16.18 13.67 -10.86
N LEU A 4 15.66 13.47 -9.65
CA LEU A 4 15.45 12.13 -9.10
C LEU A 4 14.55 11.39 -10.10
N SER A 5 15.13 10.45 -10.84
CA SER A 5 14.42 9.61 -11.78
C SER A 5 13.45 8.73 -10.99
N ILE A 6 12.15 8.91 -11.23
CA ILE A 6 11.12 8.05 -10.65
C ILE A 6 11.31 6.64 -11.22
N ALA A 7 11.41 5.64 -10.35
CA ALA A 7 11.45 4.25 -10.78
C ALA A 7 10.06 3.82 -11.25
N GLU A 8 9.96 3.30 -12.48
CA GLU A 8 8.70 2.83 -13.05
C GLU A 8 8.66 1.30 -13.12
N TYR A 9 7.51 0.73 -12.75
CA TYR A 9 7.29 -0.71 -12.77
C TYR A 9 6.03 -1.07 -13.57
N PRO A 10 5.99 -0.81 -14.89
CA PRO A 10 4.76 -0.86 -15.70
C PRO A 10 4.10 -2.24 -15.77
N HIS A 11 4.85 -3.32 -15.51
CA HIS A 11 4.37 -4.70 -15.55
C HIS A 11 4.25 -5.34 -14.17
N LEU A 12 4.45 -4.59 -13.09
CA LEU A 12 4.37 -5.13 -11.74
C LEU A 12 2.91 -5.45 -11.39
N SER A 13 2.62 -6.73 -11.21
CA SER A 13 1.28 -7.21 -10.88
C SER A 13 1.14 -7.60 -9.41
N GLN A 14 2.25 -7.84 -8.72
CA GLN A 14 2.28 -8.25 -7.32
C GLN A 14 3.52 -7.69 -6.62
N LEU A 15 3.33 -7.18 -5.40
CA LEU A 15 4.39 -6.68 -4.53
C LEU A 15 4.21 -7.26 -3.12
N ASN A 16 5.23 -7.95 -2.63
CA ASN A 16 5.24 -8.48 -1.27
C ASN A 16 6.13 -7.62 -0.37
N LEU A 17 5.54 -7.05 0.68
CA LEU A 17 6.17 -6.14 1.64
C LEU A 17 6.15 -6.69 3.07
N THR A 18 5.89 -7.98 3.26
CA THR A 18 5.74 -8.57 4.61
C THR A 18 6.99 -8.46 5.48
N GLU A 19 8.16 -8.34 4.87
CA GLU A 19 9.46 -8.20 5.56
C GLU A 19 10.15 -6.86 5.23
N ALA A 20 9.44 -5.96 4.56
CA ALA A 20 9.97 -4.66 4.21
C ALA A 20 10.00 -3.73 5.43
N HIS A 21 10.99 -2.82 5.47
CA HIS A 21 11.02 -1.75 6.44
C HIS A 21 9.83 -0.79 6.25
N ASP A 22 9.35 -0.19 7.34
CA ASP A 22 8.22 0.74 7.35
C ASP A 22 8.40 1.87 6.31
N ASP A 23 9.62 2.41 6.16
CA ASP A 23 9.94 3.48 5.21
C ASP A 23 9.70 3.06 3.74
N TYR A 24 10.03 1.82 3.38
CA TYR A 24 9.78 1.33 2.02
C TYR A 24 8.29 1.14 1.76
N ILE A 25 7.55 0.69 2.78
CA ILE A 25 6.09 0.54 2.69
C ILE A 25 5.45 1.92 2.53
N GLU A 26 5.87 2.91 3.29
CA GLU A 26 5.41 4.29 3.11
C GLU A 26 5.74 4.82 1.72
N GLU A 27 6.97 4.63 1.24
CA GLU A 27 7.40 5.09 -0.09
C GLU A 27 6.51 4.52 -1.21
N PHE A 28 6.22 3.22 -1.17
CA PHE A 28 5.34 2.56 -2.15
C PHE A 28 3.88 2.99 -2.01
N LEU A 29 3.36 3.20 -0.80
CA LEU A 29 1.96 3.57 -0.60
C LEU A 29 1.70 5.06 -0.85
N VAL A 30 2.69 5.93 -0.64
CA VAL A 30 2.59 7.38 -0.89
C VAL A 30 2.97 7.73 -2.34
N ASP A 31 3.53 6.79 -3.12
CA ASP A 31 3.86 6.99 -4.55
C ASP A 31 4.88 8.14 -4.73
N THR A 32 5.78 8.35 -3.75
CA THR A 32 6.67 9.53 -3.71
C THR A 32 7.92 9.38 -4.55
N LYS A 33 8.37 8.14 -4.78
CA LYS A 33 9.61 7.85 -5.53
C LYS A 33 9.48 6.70 -6.54
N ALA A 34 8.36 5.97 -6.51
CA ALA A 34 8.11 4.82 -7.37
C ALA A 34 6.70 4.91 -7.93
N CYS A 35 6.57 4.93 -9.27
CA CYS A 35 5.28 4.95 -9.96
C CYS A 35 4.72 3.53 -9.99
N LEU A 36 3.76 3.24 -9.11
CA LEU A 36 3.11 1.92 -9.08
C LEU A 36 2.01 1.82 -10.13
N PRO A 37 1.94 0.69 -10.86
CA PRO A 37 0.90 0.49 -11.85
C PRO A 37 -0.47 0.31 -11.19
N ASN A 38 -1.51 0.63 -11.95
CA ASN A 38 -2.89 0.29 -11.56
C ASN A 38 -3.06 -1.23 -11.48
N ASN A 39 -4.04 -1.69 -10.69
CA ASN A 39 -4.37 -3.11 -10.49
C ASN A 39 -3.28 -3.94 -9.79
N LEU A 40 -2.40 -3.32 -9.01
CA LEU A 40 -1.39 -4.01 -8.22
C LEU A 40 -2.00 -4.80 -7.06
N ASN A 41 -1.45 -5.98 -6.77
CA ASN A 41 -1.74 -6.76 -5.58
C ASN A 41 -0.61 -6.58 -4.55
N ILE A 42 -0.93 -6.10 -3.35
CA ILE A 42 0.07 -5.90 -2.29
C ILE A 42 -0.17 -6.89 -1.15
N SER A 43 0.90 -7.43 -0.57
CA SER A 43 0.86 -8.12 0.72
C SER A 43 1.71 -7.38 1.74
N VAL A 44 1.19 -7.15 2.93
CA VAL A 44 1.88 -6.37 3.98
C VAL A 44 1.46 -6.85 5.38
N ASP A 45 2.35 -6.66 6.36
CA ASP A 45 1.99 -6.86 7.76
C ASP A 45 0.96 -5.81 8.22
N TYR A 46 -0.07 -6.27 8.94
CA TYR A 46 -1.15 -5.40 9.40
C TYR A 46 -0.68 -4.31 10.38
N GLN A 47 0.25 -4.62 11.28
CA GLN A 47 0.73 -3.64 12.26
C GLN A 47 1.58 -2.56 11.60
N VAL A 48 2.41 -2.95 10.64
CA VAL A 48 3.19 -1.99 9.84
C VAL A 48 2.26 -1.08 9.05
N LEU A 49 1.30 -1.66 8.32
CA LEU A 49 0.33 -0.89 7.55
C LEU A 49 -0.46 0.09 8.43
N LYS A 50 -0.86 -0.35 9.62
CA LYS A 50 -1.54 0.50 10.60
C LYS A 50 -0.67 1.70 11.01
N ARG A 51 0.64 1.51 11.22
CA ARG A 51 1.55 2.62 11.55
C ARG A 51 1.71 3.59 10.38
N VAL A 52 2.02 3.08 9.19
CA VAL A 52 2.25 3.87 7.96
C VAL A 52 1.00 4.66 7.56
N THR A 53 -0.18 4.06 7.69
CA THR A 53 -1.46 4.75 7.42
C THR A 53 -1.91 5.70 8.54
N GLN A 54 -1.10 5.89 9.58
CA GLN A 54 -1.42 6.67 10.78
C GLN A 54 -2.74 6.21 11.42
N HIS A 55 -2.90 4.91 11.63
CA HIS A 55 -4.14 4.30 12.11
C HIS A 55 -5.30 4.46 11.13
N PHE A 56 -5.03 4.36 9.82
CA PHE A 56 -6.02 4.49 8.76
C PHE A 56 -6.69 5.87 8.71
N THR A 57 -5.92 6.94 8.92
CA THR A 57 -6.38 8.33 8.80
C THR A 57 -5.65 9.12 7.70
N ASN A 58 -4.57 8.59 7.12
CA ASN A 58 -3.79 9.27 6.10
C ASN A 58 -4.49 9.29 4.72
N ASN A 59 -5.11 10.42 4.37
CA ASN A 59 -5.87 10.55 3.12
C ASN A 59 -5.04 10.41 1.84
N THR A 60 -3.74 10.75 1.87
CA THR A 60 -2.85 10.60 0.72
C THR A 60 -2.69 9.12 0.37
N ILE A 61 -2.31 8.31 1.36
CA ILE A 61 -2.21 6.85 1.21
C ILE A 61 -3.56 6.27 0.81
N ARG A 62 -4.65 6.71 1.46
CA ARG A 62 -6.00 6.26 1.11
C ARG A 62 -6.33 6.47 -0.36
N ASN A 63 -5.98 7.62 -0.92
CA ASN A 63 -6.24 7.95 -2.31
C ASN A 63 -5.35 7.13 -3.27
N ASN A 64 -4.07 7.00 -2.97
CA ASN A 64 -3.15 6.20 -3.79
C ASN A 64 -3.54 4.73 -3.82
N CYS A 65 -3.94 4.18 -2.68
CA CYS A 65 -4.35 2.79 -2.58
C CYS A 65 -5.65 2.46 -3.32
N LYS A 66 -6.42 3.45 -3.81
CA LYS A 66 -7.57 3.19 -4.70
C LYS A 66 -7.16 2.50 -6.01
N LYS A 67 -5.90 2.63 -6.41
CA LYS A 67 -5.32 1.96 -7.59
C LYS A 67 -5.06 0.47 -7.37
N LEU A 68 -5.06 0.00 -6.11
CA LEU A 68 -4.77 -1.39 -5.76
C LEU A 68 -5.94 -2.30 -6.11
N ARG A 69 -5.62 -3.42 -6.76
CA ARG A 69 -6.59 -4.49 -7.01
C ARG A 69 -6.90 -5.25 -5.73
N SER A 70 -5.87 -5.65 -5.00
CA SER A 70 -6.03 -6.37 -3.74
C SER A 70 -4.94 -6.07 -2.72
N LEU A 71 -5.30 -6.28 -1.45
CA LEU A 71 -4.42 -6.09 -0.29
C LEU A 71 -4.54 -7.32 0.62
N GLY A 72 -3.46 -8.09 0.72
CA GLY A 72 -3.31 -9.18 1.67
C GLY A 72 -2.72 -8.66 2.98
N LEU A 73 -3.37 -9.00 4.10
CA LEU A 73 -2.96 -8.53 5.43
C LEU A 73 -2.46 -9.70 6.29
N ILE A 74 -1.16 -9.73 6.53
CA ILE A 74 -0.55 -10.74 7.40
C ILE A 74 -0.69 -10.33 8.87
N GLY A 75 -0.75 -11.32 9.77
CA GLY A 75 -0.83 -11.09 11.21
C GLY A 75 -2.22 -10.72 11.72
N LYS A 76 -3.27 -10.76 10.87
CA LYS A 76 -4.63 -10.42 11.28
C LYS A 76 -5.69 -11.41 10.75
N CYS A 77 -6.24 -12.24 11.64
CA CYS A 77 -7.28 -13.22 11.26
C CYS A 77 -8.65 -12.60 10.95
N ARG A 78 -8.93 -11.39 11.44
CA ARG A 78 -10.21 -10.69 11.21
C ARG A 78 -9.95 -9.23 10.87
N ILE A 79 -10.35 -8.84 9.67
CA ILE A 79 -10.18 -7.47 9.18
C ILE A 79 -11.28 -6.57 9.76
N PRO A 80 -10.92 -5.53 10.53
CA PRO A 80 -11.89 -4.57 11.07
C PRO A 80 -12.65 -3.82 9.97
N LYS A 81 -13.89 -3.42 10.27
CA LYS A 81 -14.75 -2.71 9.31
C LYS A 81 -14.12 -1.41 8.79
N TYR A 82 -13.50 -0.62 9.68
CA TYR A 82 -12.86 0.65 9.30
C TYR A 82 -11.71 0.46 8.29
N VAL A 83 -11.03 -0.69 8.29
CA VAL A 83 -9.98 -1.00 7.30
C VAL A 83 -10.60 -1.17 5.91
N LYS A 84 -11.76 -1.83 5.84
CA LYS A 84 -12.52 -2.00 4.59
C LYS A 84 -13.05 -0.66 4.08
N GLU A 85 -13.51 0.21 4.98
CA GLU A 85 -13.98 1.56 4.63
C GLU A 85 -12.84 2.47 4.15
N TYR A 86 -11.64 2.30 4.74
CA TYR A 86 -10.43 2.98 4.29
C TYR A 86 -10.04 2.53 2.88
N PHE A 87 -10.01 1.22 2.62
CA PHE A 87 -9.69 0.61 1.32
C PHE A 87 -10.93 0.21 0.51
N SER A 88 -11.88 1.14 0.34
CA SER A 88 -13.20 0.82 -0.22
C SER A 88 -13.22 0.31 -1.66
N HIS A 89 -12.14 0.52 -2.42
CA HIS A 89 -12.00 0.09 -3.83
C HIS A 89 -11.03 -1.10 -4.00
N THR A 90 -10.53 -1.65 -2.90
CA THR A 90 -9.51 -2.70 -2.91
C THR A 90 -10.08 -3.99 -2.33
N LYS A 91 -9.84 -5.12 -3.00
CA LYS A 91 -10.20 -6.43 -2.45
C LYS A 91 -9.27 -6.78 -1.29
N ILE A 92 -9.78 -6.90 -0.07
CA ILE A 92 -8.99 -7.39 1.06
C ILE A 92 -8.97 -8.92 1.05
N LEU A 93 -7.77 -9.51 1.17
CA LEU A 93 -7.52 -10.96 1.19
C LEU A 93 -7.13 -11.43 2.60
#